data_AF-A0A6U0TMZ2-F1
#
_entry.id   AF-A0A6U0TMZ2-F1
#
_cell.length_a   1.000
_cell.length_b   1.000
_cell.length_c   1.000
_cell.angle_alpha   90.00
_cell.angle_beta   90.00
_cell.angle_gamma   90.00
#
_symmetry.space_group_name_H-M   'P 1'
#
loop_
_entity.id
_entity.type
_entity.pdbx_description
1 polymer ?
#
loop_
_entity_poly.entity_id
_entity_poly.type
_entity_poly.pdbx_seq_one_letter_code
_entity_poly.pdbx_strand_id
1 'polypeptide(L)'
;MDRARGAFLFASVLLLILARCAASPSQQPSSPRFAPQSTGELRTAITEWFDDRNAALASYGGIGSWDMRQIRNFRSAFRDRVDFNDDISTWDMSNADDLSGMFLGASAFNQDLSAWNVSQVGTMNSMFSGCASFNGGIGGWDTSNLRNIGAMFQDATSFNQPLDGWDTSKVARMDRTFAGASAFAQDLSGWNTSSVIDMESLFANATSFTGAGLGAWDTGKVETMIAMFQGATAFTETPLCWDLSSLFHDESDAEYDGLYDVTCADCPCAGLTQPGDGDDDDDDDEPSVLVIVLAVVLPVVAVGIAAVAFVWWRSSASAASSPGKGGGEGAGSKDAGVAKDTEVAEDTEIAEVQEDTNTTSAGEQSEGKI
;
A
#
# COMPACT_ATOMS: atom_id res chain seq x y z
N MET A 1 -60.18 -40.90 -67.42
CA MET A 1 -59.81 -41.39 -66.08
C MET A 1 -58.45 -40.83 -65.77
N ASP A 2 -58.48 -39.52 -65.57
CA ASP A 2 -57.37 -38.57 -65.61
C ASP A 2 -57.67 -37.60 -64.47
N ARG A 3 -56.64 -37.12 -63.75
CA ARG A 3 -56.67 -36.39 -62.46
C ARG A 3 -56.54 -37.24 -61.19
N ALA A 4 -55.45 -38.00 -61.05
CA ALA A 4 -54.98 -38.41 -59.71
C ALA A 4 -53.47 -38.68 -59.58
N ARG A 5 -52.66 -38.44 -60.63
CA ARG A 5 -51.22 -38.78 -60.60
C ARG A 5 -50.27 -37.58 -60.68
N GLY A 6 -50.79 -36.35 -60.81
CA GLY A 6 -49.98 -35.12 -60.87
C GLY A 6 -49.82 -34.37 -59.54
N ALA A 7 -50.54 -34.74 -58.48
CA ALA A 7 -50.56 -33.98 -57.22
C ALA A 7 -49.58 -34.50 -56.14
N PHE A 8 -49.03 -35.70 -56.29
CA PHE A 8 -48.17 -36.30 -55.26
C PHE A 8 -46.67 -36.07 -55.43
N LEU A 9 -46.22 -35.52 -56.56
CA LEU A 9 -44.80 -35.20 -56.80
C LEU A 9 -44.44 -33.73 -56.52
N PHE A 10 -45.42 -32.84 -56.38
CA PHE A 10 -45.16 -31.44 -56.00
C PHE A 10 -45.16 -31.20 -54.49
N ALA A 11 -45.80 -32.05 -53.69
CA ALA A 11 -45.79 -31.94 -52.23
C ALA A 11 -44.45 -32.40 -51.61
N SER A 12 -43.75 -33.36 -52.21
CA SER A 12 -42.48 -33.87 -51.68
C SER A 12 -41.25 -33.07 -52.13
N VAL A 13 -41.33 -32.28 -53.21
CA VAL A 13 -40.24 -31.37 -53.62
C VAL A 13 -40.36 -30.00 -52.94
N LEU A 14 -41.58 -29.56 -52.56
CA LEU A 14 -41.77 -28.32 -51.81
C LEU A 14 -41.36 -28.45 -50.33
N LEU A 15 -41.38 -29.66 -49.75
CA LEU A 15 -40.88 -29.92 -48.39
C LEU A 15 -39.34 -30.00 -48.32
N LEU A 16 -38.65 -30.14 -49.46
CA LEU A 16 -37.18 -30.16 -49.54
C LEU A 16 -36.56 -28.78 -49.84
N ILE A 17 -37.35 -27.79 -50.26
CA ILE A 17 -36.89 -26.41 -50.49
C ILE A 17 -37.17 -25.50 -49.28
N LEU A 18 -38.13 -25.84 -48.42
CA LEU A 18 -38.37 -25.11 -47.16
C LEU A 18 -37.53 -25.60 -45.96
N ALA A 19 -36.74 -26.67 -46.12
CA ALA A 19 -35.79 -27.15 -45.12
C ALA A 19 -34.38 -26.52 -45.23
N ARG A 20 -34.24 -25.38 -45.92
CA ARG A 20 -32.98 -24.60 -46.02
C ARG A 20 -33.01 -23.20 -45.43
N CYS A 21 -34.05 -22.84 -44.67
CA CYS A 21 -34.11 -21.57 -43.93
C CYS A 21 -34.65 -21.75 -42.51
N ALA A 22 -34.00 -22.60 -41.71
CA ALA A 22 -34.04 -22.55 -40.24
C ALA A 22 -32.94 -23.45 -39.66
N ALA A 23 -31.73 -23.42 -40.25
CA ALA A 23 -30.58 -23.60 -39.38
C ALA A 23 -30.54 -22.29 -38.57
N SER A 24 -30.82 -22.36 -37.27
CA SER A 24 -30.30 -21.36 -36.34
C SER A 24 -28.87 -21.03 -36.77
N PRO A 25 -28.37 -19.80 -36.55
CA PRO A 25 -26.93 -19.65 -36.44
C PRO A 25 -26.54 -20.55 -35.26
N SER A 26 -26.20 -21.81 -35.56
CA SER A 26 -25.30 -22.62 -34.77
C SER A 26 -24.20 -21.65 -34.47
N GLN A 27 -24.05 -21.32 -33.18
CA GLN A 27 -22.98 -20.47 -32.71
C GLN A 27 -21.72 -20.93 -33.44
N GLN A 28 -21.27 -20.13 -34.41
CA GLN A 28 -19.92 -20.28 -34.90
C GLN A 28 -19.07 -20.27 -33.63
N PRO A 29 -18.10 -21.19 -33.49
CA PRO A 29 -17.17 -21.08 -32.37
C PRO A 29 -16.67 -19.65 -32.43
N SER A 30 -17.01 -18.88 -31.39
CA SER A 30 -16.50 -17.53 -31.18
C SER A 30 -15.03 -17.56 -31.52
N SER A 31 -14.55 -16.61 -32.33
CA SER A 31 -13.15 -16.46 -32.73
C SER A 31 -12.22 -16.99 -31.63
N PRO A 32 -11.24 -17.85 -31.95
CA PRO A 32 -10.46 -18.53 -30.92
C PRO A 32 -9.93 -17.49 -29.93
N ARG A 33 -10.47 -17.59 -28.71
CA ARG A 33 -10.09 -16.82 -27.54
C ARG A 33 -8.55 -16.82 -27.51
N PHE A 34 -7.89 -15.65 -27.62
CA PHE A 34 -6.43 -15.62 -27.59
C PHE A 34 -5.94 -16.38 -26.35
N ALA A 35 -5.20 -17.46 -26.59
CA ALA A 35 -4.79 -18.42 -25.58
C ALA A 35 -3.26 -18.56 -25.67
N PRO A 36 -2.49 -17.64 -25.07
CA PRO A 36 -1.04 -17.67 -25.17
C PRO A 36 -0.49 -18.98 -24.60
N GLN A 37 0.44 -19.60 -25.31
CA GLN A 37 1.12 -20.85 -24.91
C GLN A 37 2.41 -20.58 -24.14
N SER A 38 2.84 -19.32 -24.03
CA SER A 38 4.03 -18.91 -23.29
C SER A 38 3.90 -17.49 -22.74
N THR A 39 4.67 -17.20 -21.69
CA THR A 39 4.80 -15.82 -21.16
C THR A 39 5.33 -14.85 -22.23
N GLY A 40 6.09 -15.34 -23.21
CA GLY A 40 6.55 -14.53 -24.34
C GLY A 40 5.39 -14.06 -25.23
N GLU A 41 4.50 -14.97 -25.61
CA GLU A 41 3.29 -14.63 -26.39
C GLU A 41 2.37 -13.67 -25.62
N LEU A 42 2.17 -13.93 -24.32
CA LEU A 42 1.39 -13.02 -23.47
C LEU A 42 2.02 -11.61 -23.46
N ARG A 43 3.33 -11.49 -23.25
CA ARG A 43 4.03 -10.19 -23.26
C ARG A 43 3.91 -9.48 -24.60
N THR A 44 4.03 -10.20 -25.73
CA THR A 44 3.83 -9.61 -27.06
C THR A 44 2.41 -9.04 -27.20
N ALA A 45 1.38 -9.80 -26.81
CA ALA A 45 0.00 -9.34 -26.87
C ALA A 45 -0.27 -8.14 -25.94
N ILE A 46 0.30 -8.14 -24.73
CA ILE A 46 0.22 -7.00 -23.81
C ILE A 46 0.92 -5.78 -24.40
N THR A 47 2.12 -5.91 -24.95
CA THR A 47 2.81 -4.77 -25.58
C THR A 47 1.98 -4.19 -26.71
N GLU A 48 1.46 -5.02 -27.62
CA GLU A 48 0.58 -4.56 -28.69
C GLU A 48 -0.67 -3.85 -28.13
N TRP A 49 -1.24 -4.34 -27.02
CA TRP A 49 -2.42 -3.74 -26.39
C TRP A 49 -2.22 -2.27 -25.99
N PHE A 50 -1.01 -1.92 -25.56
CA PHE A 50 -0.64 -0.54 -25.18
C PHE A 50 -0.06 0.27 -26.34
N ASP A 51 0.63 -0.37 -27.28
CA ASP A 51 1.26 0.32 -28.41
C ASP A 51 0.24 0.64 -29.53
N ASP A 52 -0.63 -0.32 -29.87
CA ASP A 52 -1.74 -0.16 -30.82
C ASP A 52 -2.95 -1.02 -30.41
N ARG A 53 -3.85 -0.39 -29.65
CA ARG A 53 -5.09 -1.00 -29.17
C ARG A 53 -5.96 -1.59 -30.29
N ASN A 54 -5.99 -0.99 -31.47
CA ASN A 54 -6.82 -1.48 -32.58
C ASN A 54 -6.23 -2.75 -33.18
N ALA A 55 -4.91 -2.78 -33.37
CA ALA A 55 -4.20 -3.96 -33.85
C ALA A 55 -4.30 -5.12 -32.84
N ALA A 56 -4.19 -4.83 -31.55
CA ALA A 56 -4.37 -5.83 -30.50
C ALA A 56 -5.80 -6.40 -30.47
N LEU A 57 -6.82 -5.55 -30.58
CA LEU A 57 -8.22 -5.99 -30.66
C LEU A 57 -8.48 -6.87 -31.89
N ALA A 58 -7.86 -6.54 -33.03
CA ALA A 58 -7.99 -7.33 -34.24
C ALA A 58 -7.28 -8.70 -34.14
N SER A 59 -6.13 -8.76 -33.45
CA SER A 59 -5.28 -9.96 -33.37
C SER A 59 -5.67 -10.88 -32.22
N TYR A 60 -6.00 -10.32 -31.06
CA TYR A 60 -6.16 -11.04 -29.79
C TYR A 60 -7.57 -10.91 -29.19
N GLY A 61 -8.39 -9.99 -29.68
CA GLY A 61 -9.65 -9.62 -29.03
C GLY A 61 -9.43 -8.78 -27.77
N GLY A 62 -10.51 -8.54 -27.01
CA GLY A 62 -10.44 -7.76 -25.78
C GLY A 62 -9.62 -8.46 -24.69
N ILE A 63 -8.83 -7.69 -23.93
CA ILE A 63 -7.92 -8.24 -22.92
C ILE A 63 -8.61 -9.14 -21.88
N GLY A 64 -9.79 -8.75 -21.40
CA GLY A 64 -10.57 -9.58 -20.48
C GLY A 64 -10.99 -10.92 -21.07
N SER A 65 -11.15 -11.00 -22.40
CA SER A 65 -11.51 -12.27 -23.04
C SER A 65 -10.32 -13.17 -23.31
N TRP A 66 -9.08 -12.89 -22.89
CA TRP A 66 -7.96 -13.80 -23.14
C TRP A 66 -8.04 -15.06 -22.25
N ASP A 67 -7.53 -16.20 -22.73
CA ASP A 67 -7.50 -17.49 -22.01
C ASP A 67 -6.13 -17.73 -21.37
N MET A 68 -6.04 -17.49 -20.07
CA MET A 68 -4.79 -17.51 -19.31
C MET A 68 -4.38 -18.88 -18.76
N ARG A 69 -5.17 -19.93 -19.00
CA ARG A 69 -5.00 -21.23 -18.34
C ARG A 69 -3.66 -21.93 -18.59
N GLN A 70 -2.96 -21.59 -19.66
CA GLN A 70 -1.64 -22.17 -19.97
C GLN A 70 -0.47 -21.37 -19.38
N ILE A 71 -0.72 -20.16 -18.88
CA ILE A 71 0.32 -19.29 -18.34
C ILE A 71 0.47 -19.54 -16.85
N ARG A 72 1.71 -19.76 -16.43
CA ARG A 72 2.09 -19.94 -15.02
C ARG A 72 2.72 -18.68 -14.44
N ASN A 73 3.62 -18.06 -15.22
CA ASN A 73 4.39 -16.90 -14.81
C ASN A 73 3.84 -15.62 -15.45
N PHE A 74 3.34 -14.71 -14.61
CA PHE A 74 2.83 -13.38 -14.97
C PHE A 74 3.76 -12.27 -14.49
N ARG A 75 5.00 -12.61 -14.12
CA ARG A 75 5.95 -11.68 -13.54
C ARG A 75 6.10 -10.45 -14.44
N SER A 76 5.82 -9.29 -13.85
CA SER A 76 5.94 -7.99 -14.50
C SER A 76 5.10 -7.82 -15.78
N ALA A 77 3.99 -8.55 -15.94
CA ALA A 77 3.19 -8.51 -17.16
C ALA A 77 2.68 -7.10 -17.52
N PHE A 78 2.29 -6.31 -16.53
CA PHE A 78 1.78 -4.94 -16.66
C PHE A 78 2.66 -3.91 -15.93
N ARG A 79 3.93 -4.22 -15.71
CA ARG A 79 4.85 -3.32 -15.04
C ARG A 79 4.94 -1.97 -15.75
N ASP A 80 4.87 -0.89 -14.98
CA ASP A 80 4.96 0.51 -15.39
C ASP A 80 3.89 0.94 -16.43
N ARG A 81 2.80 0.17 -16.56
CA ARG A 81 1.64 0.54 -17.38
C ARG A 81 0.73 1.48 -16.56
N VAL A 82 1.18 2.72 -16.40
CA VAL A 82 0.59 3.72 -15.49
C VAL A 82 -0.91 3.90 -15.63
N ASP A 83 -1.44 3.89 -16.86
CA ASP A 83 -2.87 4.09 -17.15
C ASP A 83 -3.68 2.78 -17.24
N PHE A 84 -3.07 1.63 -16.93
CA PHE A 84 -3.75 0.35 -17.06
C PHE A 84 -4.84 0.17 -16.00
N ASN A 85 -6.08 0.01 -16.46
CA ASN A 85 -7.22 -0.32 -15.62
C ASN A 85 -8.32 -1.06 -16.41
N ASP A 86 -7.95 -1.81 -17.46
CA ASP A 86 -8.92 -2.62 -18.21
C ASP A 86 -9.35 -3.85 -17.38
N ASP A 87 -10.60 -4.29 -17.57
CA ASP A 87 -11.16 -5.44 -16.84
C ASP A 87 -10.47 -6.76 -17.22
N ILE A 88 -9.84 -7.38 -16.22
CA ILE A 88 -9.19 -8.70 -16.26
C ILE A 88 -9.74 -9.65 -15.18
N SER A 89 -10.86 -9.29 -14.55
CA SER A 89 -11.51 -10.09 -13.48
C SER A 89 -11.89 -11.51 -13.94
N THR A 90 -12.06 -11.69 -15.26
CA THR A 90 -12.47 -12.97 -15.88
C THR A 90 -11.30 -13.87 -16.29
N TRP A 91 -10.06 -13.47 -16.00
CA TRP A 91 -8.89 -14.31 -16.23
C TRP A 91 -8.87 -15.52 -15.31
N ASP A 92 -8.58 -16.70 -15.87
CA ASP A 92 -8.40 -17.92 -15.09
C ASP A 92 -6.94 -18.02 -14.61
N MET A 93 -6.76 -17.77 -13.32
CA MET A 93 -5.45 -17.75 -12.65
C MET A 93 -5.10 -19.09 -11.97
N SER A 94 -5.90 -20.15 -12.16
CA SER A 94 -5.75 -21.39 -11.38
C SER A 94 -4.41 -22.12 -11.55
N ASN A 95 -3.67 -21.80 -12.62
CA ASN A 95 -2.35 -22.37 -12.91
C ASN A 95 -1.20 -21.39 -12.66
N ALA A 96 -1.48 -20.16 -12.24
CA ALA A 96 -0.45 -19.18 -11.93
C ALA A 96 0.36 -19.60 -10.71
N ASP A 97 1.69 -19.49 -10.80
CA ASP A 97 2.62 -19.76 -9.70
C ASP A 97 3.44 -18.52 -9.27
N ASP A 98 3.60 -17.54 -10.17
CA ASP A 98 4.37 -16.30 -9.94
C ASP A 98 3.63 -15.07 -10.49
N LEU A 99 3.16 -14.19 -9.60
CA LEU A 99 2.55 -12.90 -9.92
C LEU A 99 3.45 -11.71 -9.54
N SER A 100 4.73 -11.94 -9.28
CA SER A 100 5.64 -10.94 -8.73
C SER A 100 5.71 -9.70 -9.63
N GLY A 101 5.47 -8.52 -9.05
CA GLY A 101 5.49 -7.25 -9.74
C GLY A 101 4.54 -7.15 -10.94
N MET A 102 3.48 -7.97 -11.03
CA MET A 102 2.58 -7.99 -12.19
C MET A 102 2.04 -6.61 -12.55
N PHE A 103 1.69 -5.79 -11.56
CA PHE A 103 1.18 -4.42 -11.72
C PHE A 103 2.11 -3.35 -11.13
N LEU A 104 3.37 -3.68 -10.84
CA LEU A 104 4.33 -2.74 -10.27
C LEU A 104 4.36 -1.43 -11.08
N GLY A 105 4.04 -0.30 -10.47
CA GLY A 105 3.99 1.03 -11.11
C GLY A 105 2.74 1.33 -11.95
N ALA A 106 1.75 0.43 -12.03
CA ALA A 106 0.47 0.68 -12.69
C ALA A 106 -0.45 1.53 -11.79
N SER A 107 -0.17 2.84 -11.71
CA SER A 107 -0.77 3.75 -10.73
C SER A 107 -2.30 3.89 -10.81
N ALA A 108 -2.90 3.70 -11.99
CA ALA A 108 -4.34 3.74 -12.21
C ALA A 108 -5.07 2.42 -11.95
N PHE A 109 -4.35 1.31 -11.72
CA PHE A 109 -4.94 -0.01 -11.61
C PHE A 109 -5.82 -0.14 -10.36
N ASN A 110 -7.10 -0.52 -10.54
CA ASN A 110 -8.07 -0.66 -9.46
C ASN A 110 -9.19 -1.66 -9.80
N GLN A 111 -8.84 -2.78 -10.42
CA GLN A 111 -9.81 -3.83 -10.76
C GLN A 111 -10.14 -4.71 -9.55
N ASP A 112 -11.39 -5.17 -9.46
CA ASP A 112 -11.79 -6.21 -8.51
C ASP A 112 -11.27 -7.58 -8.99
N LEU A 113 -10.44 -8.22 -8.17
CA LEU A 113 -9.79 -9.50 -8.47
C LEU A 113 -10.30 -10.63 -7.57
N SER A 114 -11.45 -10.43 -6.90
CA SER A 114 -12.02 -11.40 -5.96
C SER A 114 -12.33 -12.75 -6.60
N ALA A 115 -12.57 -12.80 -7.92
CA ALA A 115 -12.83 -14.02 -8.67
C ALA A 115 -11.56 -14.83 -9.03
N TRP A 116 -10.35 -14.27 -8.82
CA TRP A 116 -9.12 -14.96 -9.16
C TRP A 116 -8.82 -16.11 -8.20
N ASN A 117 -8.52 -17.28 -8.76
CA ASN A 117 -7.99 -18.40 -7.98
C ASN A 117 -6.47 -18.30 -7.91
N VAL A 118 -5.94 -17.91 -6.75
CA VAL A 118 -4.49 -17.76 -6.50
C VAL A 118 -3.92 -18.87 -5.61
N SER A 119 -4.66 -19.96 -5.37
CA SER A 119 -4.26 -21.04 -4.45
C SER A 119 -2.95 -21.73 -4.81
N GLN A 120 -2.47 -21.62 -6.05
CA GLN A 120 -1.20 -22.20 -6.50
C GLN A 120 -0.03 -21.19 -6.51
N VAL A 121 -0.30 -19.91 -6.27
CA VAL A 121 0.70 -18.85 -6.33
C VAL A 121 1.66 -18.98 -5.13
N GLY A 122 2.96 -18.99 -5.42
CA GLY A 122 4.01 -19.04 -4.40
C GLY A 122 4.57 -17.66 -4.01
N THR A 123 4.54 -16.70 -4.94
CA THR A 123 5.13 -15.37 -4.75
C THR A 123 4.29 -14.27 -5.41
N MET A 124 4.10 -13.17 -4.66
CA MET A 124 3.39 -11.96 -5.10
C MET A 124 4.17 -10.68 -4.71
N ASN A 125 5.48 -10.79 -4.51
CA ASN A 125 6.27 -9.65 -4.08
C ASN A 125 6.13 -8.48 -5.07
N SER A 126 5.98 -7.28 -4.55
CA SER A 126 5.80 -6.03 -5.30
C SER A 126 4.61 -6.01 -6.29
N MET A 127 3.65 -6.94 -6.21
CA MET A 127 2.60 -7.09 -7.22
C MET A 127 1.80 -5.81 -7.47
N PHE A 128 1.46 -5.06 -6.41
CA PHE A 128 0.72 -3.79 -6.45
C PHE A 128 1.55 -2.60 -5.96
N SER A 129 2.88 -2.74 -5.93
CA SER A 129 3.75 -1.63 -5.53
C SER A 129 3.60 -0.46 -6.50
N GLY A 130 3.38 0.75 -5.98
CA GLY A 130 3.13 1.96 -6.77
C GLY A 130 1.75 2.02 -7.43
N CYS A 131 0.85 1.07 -7.17
CA CYS A 131 -0.54 1.14 -7.62
C CYS A 131 -1.36 2.09 -6.73
N ALA A 132 -1.12 3.40 -6.86
CA ALA A 132 -1.70 4.43 -5.99
C ALA A 132 -3.24 4.35 -5.88
N SER A 133 -3.93 3.97 -6.95
CA SER A 133 -5.39 3.87 -7.01
C SER A 133 -5.95 2.53 -6.53
N PHE A 134 -5.10 1.53 -6.28
CA PHE A 134 -5.55 0.16 -6.06
C PHE A 134 -6.26 0.01 -4.71
N ASN A 135 -7.52 -0.42 -4.77
CA ASN A 135 -8.35 -0.81 -3.64
C ASN A 135 -9.34 -1.90 -4.08
N GLY A 136 -8.98 -2.70 -5.09
CA GLY A 136 -9.80 -3.77 -5.64
C GLY A 136 -9.86 -4.99 -4.72
N GLY A 137 -10.97 -5.73 -4.74
CA GLY A 137 -11.22 -6.84 -3.83
C GLY A 137 -10.21 -7.98 -3.98
N ILE A 138 -9.53 -8.33 -2.88
CA ILE A 138 -8.56 -9.44 -2.79
C ILE A 138 -8.65 -10.23 -1.47
N GLY A 139 -9.54 -9.83 -0.56
CA GLY A 139 -9.64 -10.43 0.78
C GLY A 139 -10.06 -11.91 0.78
N GLY A 140 -10.70 -12.38 -0.30
CA GLY A 140 -11.17 -13.77 -0.45
C GLY A 140 -10.16 -14.74 -1.08
N TRP A 141 -8.92 -14.31 -1.32
CA TRP A 141 -7.89 -15.15 -1.90
C TRP A 141 -7.42 -16.27 -0.96
N ASP A 142 -7.22 -17.47 -1.50
CA ASP A 142 -6.51 -18.55 -0.79
C ASP A 142 -5.00 -18.31 -0.87
N THR A 143 -4.43 -17.76 0.21
CA THR A 143 -3.00 -17.41 0.31
C THR A 143 -2.16 -18.49 0.98
N SER A 144 -2.72 -19.67 1.24
CA SER A 144 -2.04 -20.74 2.01
C SER A 144 -0.74 -21.27 1.38
N ASN A 145 -0.47 -20.91 0.11
CA ASN A 145 0.77 -21.24 -0.60
C ASN A 145 1.73 -20.07 -0.82
N LEU A 146 1.41 -18.85 -0.37
CA LEU A 146 2.33 -17.73 -0.46
C LEU A 146 3.56 -17.93 0.44
N ARG A 147 4.71 -17.44 -0.04
CA ARG A 147 5.99 -17.41 0.69
C ARG A 147 6.56 -16.00 0.81
N ASN A 148 6.23 -15.12 -0.12
CA ASN A 148 6.80 -13.78 -0.21
C ASN A 148 5.73 -12.77 -0.66
N ILE A 149 5.48 -11.79 0.21
CA ILE A 149 4.60 -10.63 -0.03
C ILE A 149 5.34 -9.30 0.19
N GLY A 150 6.68 -9.34 0.17
CA GLY A 150 7.52 -8.16 0.32
C GLY A 150 7.16 -7.09 -0.71
N ALA A 151 7.05 -5.85 -0.24
CA ALA A 151 6.64 -4.66 -0.99
C ALA A 151 5.29 -4.80 -1.73
N MET A 152 4.44 -5.78 -1.42
CA MET A 152 3.25 -6.09 -2.23
C MET A 152 2.32 -4.88 -2.44
N PHE A 153 2.13 -4.05 -1.41
CA PHE A 153 1.31 -2.82 -1.46
C PHE A 153 2.13 -1.57 -1.18
N GLN A 154 3.45 -1.61 -1.39
CA GLN A 154 4.30 -0.45 -1.19
C GLN A 154 3.80 0.73 -2.03
N ASP A 155 3.56 1.89 -1.43
CA ASP A 155 3.02 3.11 -2.07
C ASP A 155 1.66 2.93 -2.77
N ALA A 156 0.90 1.87 -2.43
CA ALA A 156 -0.51 1.73 -2.82
C ALA A 156 -1.39 2.60 -1.90
N THR A 157 -1.31 3.92 -2.07
CA THR A 157 -1.82 4.91 -1.11
C THR A 157 -3.32 4.81 -0.82
N SER A 158 -4.14 4.31 -1.75
CA SER A 158 -5.59 4.13 -1.58
C SER A 158 -6.00 2.77 -1.00
N PHE A 159 -5.05 1.84 -0.82
CA PHE A 159 -5.34 0.47 -0.45
C PHE A 159 -5.84 0.35 0.99
N ASN A 160 -7.03 -0.22 1.18
CA ASN A 160 -7.61 -0.45 2.51
C ASN A 160 -8.60 -1.65 2.50
N GLN A 161 -8.32 -2.68 1.70
CA GLN A 161 -9.15 -3.89 1.67
C GLN A 161 -8.85 -4.81 2.85
N PRO A 162 -9.87 -5.50 3.40
CA PRO A 162 -9.67 -6.46 4.50
C PRO A 162 -8.78 -7.64 4.05
N LEU A 163 -7.84 -8.02 4.93
CA LEU A 163 -6.87 -9.11 4.72
C LEU A 163 -6.86 -10.12 5.89
N ASP A 164 -7.86 -10.06 6.77
CA ASP A 164 -8.00 -10.92 7.95
C ASP A 164 -8.19 -12.41 7.59
N GLY A 165 -8.71 -12.68 6.38
CA GLY A 165 -8.87 -14.04 5.85
C GLY A 165 -7.62 -14.67 5.25
N TRP A 166 -6.50 -13.94 5.16
CA TRP A 166 -5.27 -14.47 4.56
C TRP A 166 -4.54 -15.43 5.49
N ASP A 167 -4.20 -16.61 4.98
CA ASP A 167 -3.25 -17.52 5.63
C ASP A 167 -1.80 -17.06 5.33
N THR A 168 -1.12 -16.55 6.35
CA THR A 168 0.28 -16.10 6.28
C THR A 168 1.28 -17.10 6.89
N SER A 169 0.83 -18.29 7.31
CA SER A 169 1.65 -19.24 8.09
C SER A 169 2.94 -19.70 7.40
N LYS A 170 3.00 -19.61 6.06
CA LYS A 170 4.17 -19.97 5.26
C LYS A 170 4.94 -18.76 4.72
N VAL A 171 4.47 -17.54 4.97
CA VAL A 171 5.14 -16.33 4.49
C VAL A 171 6.42 -16.12 5.29
N ALA A 172 7.54 -15.97 4.58
CA ALA A 172 8.84 -15.73 5.16
C ALA A 172 9.28 -14.26 5.03
N ARG A 173 8.84 -13.55 3.98
CA ARG A 173 9.22 -12.15 3.72
C ARG A 173 7.98 -11.26 3.61
N MET A 174 7.96 -10.23 4.45
CA MET A 174 6.93 -9.18 4.49
C MET A 174 7.56 -7.78 4.54
N ASP A 175 8.83 -7.64 4.14
CA ASP A 175 9.51 -6.36 4.12
C ASP A 175 8.75 -5.35 3.26
N ARG A 176 8.57 -4.12 3.75
CA ARG A 176 7.91 -3.02 3.03
C ARG A 176 6.48 -3.32 2.54
N THR A 177 5.80 -4.39 2.98
CA THR A 177 4.52 -4.81 2.39
C THR A 177 3.47 -3.69 2.38
N PHE A 178 3.41 -2.86 3.44
CA PHE A 178 2.51 -1.71 3.54
C PHE A 178 3.24 -0.37 3.63
N ALA A 179 4.53 -0.33 3.25
CA ALA A 179 5.30 0.91 3.29
C ALA A 179 4.64 1.96 2.36
N GLY A 180 4.27 3.13 2.88
CA GLY A 180 3.60 4.19 2.11
C GLY A 180 2.13 3.94 1.78
N ALA A 181 1.53 2.82 2.23
CA ALA A 181 0.11 2.55 2.08
C ALA A 181 -0.70 3.39 3.09
N SER A 182 -0.77 4.70 2.86
CA SER A 182 -1.22 5.69 3.85
C SER A 182 -2.68 5.56 4.27
N ALA A 183 -3.56 5.00 3.44
CA ALA A 183 -4.97 4.72 3.79
C ALA A 183 -5.19 3.38 4.51
N PHE A 184 -4.17 2.52 4.59
CA PHE A 184 -4.32 1.17 5.15
C PHE A 184 -4.53 1.24 6.67
N ALA A 185 -5.65 0.69 7.14
CA ALA A 185 -6.05 0.72 8.55
C ALA A 185 -6.77 -0.58 8.98
N GLN A 186 -6.47 -1.70 8.33
CA GLN A 186 -7.12 -2.98 8.61
C GLN A 186 -6.48 -3.71 9.80
N ASP A 187 -7.28 -4.55 10.44
CA ASP A 187 -6.84 -5.46 11.50
C ASP A 187 -6.00 -6.60 10.91
N LEU A 188 -4.81 -6.80 11.46
CA LEU A 188 -3.85 -7.86 11.08
C LEU A 188 -3.53 -8.80 12.25
N SER A 189 -4.29 -8.74 13.34
CA SER A 189 -4.09 -9.57 14.54
C SER A 189 -4.19 -11.07 14.26
N GLY A 190 -4.94 -11.47 13.23
CA GLY A 190 -5.10 -12.87 12.80
C GLY A 190 -3.93 -13.43 11.99
N TRP A 191 -2.96 -12.61 11.56
CA TRP A 191 -1.83 -13.08 10.78
C TRP A 191 -0.88 -13.94 11.62
N ASN A 192 -0.46 -15.07 11.05
CA ASN A 192 0.57 -15.93 11.61
C ASN A 192 1.94 -15.48 11.11
N THR A 193 2.79 -14.99 12.01
CA THR A 193 4.14 -14.47 11.71
C THR A 193 5.28 -15.42 12.11
N SER A 194 4.98 -16.61 12.63
CA SER A 194 5.98 -17.58 13.16
C SER A 194 7.00 -18.10 12.13
N SER A 195 6.78 -17.82 10.84
CA SER A 195 7.71 -18.16 9.73
C SER A 195 8.42 -16.94 9.16
N VAL A 196 8.06 -15.72 9.59
CA VAL A 196 8.58 -14.48 9.04
C VAL A 196 10.00 -14.25 9.55
N ILE A 197 10.90 -13.96 8.61
CA ILE A 197 12.30 -13.62 8.89
C ILE A 197 12.59 -12.14 8.63
N ASP A 198 11.75 -11.45 7.86
CA ASP A 198 12.02 -10.08 7.39
C ASP A 198 10.76 -9.21 7.48
N MET A 199 10.82 -8.20 8.36
CA MET A 199 9.77 -7.19 8.58
C MET A 199 10.33 -5.76 8.37
N GLU A 200 11.46 -5.62 7.67
CA GLU A 200 12.07 -4.31 7.42
C GLU A 200 11.03 -3.34 6.82
N SER A 201 10.85 -2.18 7.45
CA SER A 201 9.98 -1.11 6.97
C SER A 201 8.53 -1.55 6.66
N LEU A 202 8.04 -2.65 7.25
CA LEU A 202 6.74 -3.25 6.91
C LEU A 202 5.57 -2.24 6.91
N PHE A 203 5.55 -1.28 7.85
CA PHE A 203 4.54 -0.23 7.97
C PHE A 203 5.12 1.19 7.84
N ALA A 204 6.32 1.37 7.26
CA ALA A 204 6.94 2.68 7.14
C ALA A 204 6.00 3.65 6.38
N ASN A 205 5.69 4.81 6.94
CA ASN A 205 4.75 5.81 6.39
C ASN A 205 3.31 5.31 6.16
N ALA A 206 2.89 4.20 6.78
CA ALA A 206 1.48 3.78 6.83
C ALA A 206 0.71 4.64 7.84
N THR A 207 0.41 5.89 7.47
CA THR A 207 -0.03 6.94 8.41
C THR A 207 -1.38 6.69 9.09
N SER A 208 -2.23 5.83 8.53
CA SER A 208 -3.54 5.46 9.12
C SER A 208 -3.52 4.16 9.93
N PHE A 209 -2.41 3.41 9.89
CA PHE A 209 -2.31 2.11 10.53
C PHE A 209 -2.06 2.27 12.03
N THR A 210 -2.93 1.70 12.87
CA THR A 210 -2.87 1.84 14.33
C THR A 210 -2.01 0.79 15.02
N GLY A 211 -1.82 -0.36 14.38
CA GLY A 211 -1.13 -1.51 14.96
C GLY A 211 -1.94 -2.30 15.98
N ALA A 212 -3.26 -2.07 16.08
CA ALA A 212 -4.12 -2.77 17.03
C ALA A 212 -3.98 -4.29 16.91
N GLY A 213 -3.73 -4.97 18.04
CA GLY A 213 -3.68 -6.44 18.11
C GLY A 213 -2.38 -7.09 17.64
N LEU A 214 -1.35 -6.33 17.27
CA LEU A 214 -0.05 -6.87 16.84
C LEU A 214 0.77 -7.51 17.98
N GLY A 215 0.37 -7.33 19.25
CA GLY A 215 1.08 -7.92 20.39
C GLY A 215 1.16 -9.45 20.37
N ALA A 216 0.23 -10.12 19.68
CA ALA A 216 0.21 -11.58 19.58
C ALA A 216 1.11 -12.16 18.47
N TRP A 217 1.80 -11.31 17.70
CA TRP A 217 2.69 -11.76 16.63
C TRP A 217 3.91 -12.48 17.19
N ASP A 218 4.19 -13.66 16.64
CA ASP A 218 5.42 -14.41 16.89
C ASP A 218 6.54 -13.83 16.03
N THR A 219 7.54 -13.25 16.69
CA THR A 219 8.68 -12.58 16.06
C THR A 219 10.00 -13.33 16.28
N GLY A 220 9.99 -14.52 16.89
CA GLY A 220 11.21 -15.22 17.31
C GLY A 220 12.12 -15.69 16.17
N LYS A 221 11.66 -15.62 14.91
CA LYS A 221 12.48 -15.87 13.70
C LYS A 221 12.86 -14.61 12.93
N VAL A 222 12.38 -13.44 13.36
CA VAL A 222 12.60 -12.20 12.61
C VAL A 222 14.05 -11.78 12.75
N GLU A 223 14.74 -11.66 11.63
CA GLU A 223 16.15 -11.25 11.55
C GLU A 223 16.28 -9.72 11.42
N THR A 224 15.23 -9.02 10.97
CA THR A 224 15.23 -7.56 10.86
C THR A 224 13.82 -6.95 10.96
N MET A 225 13.73 -5.85 11.73
CA MET A 225 12.56 -4.97 11.85
C MET A 225 12.94 -3.49 11.63
N ILE A 226 14.07 -3.24 10.96
CA ILE A 226 14.59 -1.88 10.79
C ILE A 226 13.52 -0.99 10.16
N ALA A 227 13.30 0.18 10.78
CA ALA A 227 12.35 1.19 10.32
C ALA A 227 10.90 0.69 10.13
N MET A 228 10.50 -0.42 10.77
CA MET A 228 9.17 -1.05 10.61
C MET A 228 8.01 -0.05 10.71
N PHE A 229 8.06 0.90 11.65
CA PHE A 229 7.03 1.93 11.85
C PHE A 229 7.50 3.36 11.55
N GLN A 230 8.61 3.53 10.83
CA GLN A 230 9.14 4.86 10.52
C GLN A 230 8.08 5.70 9.81
N GLY A 231 7.62 6.80 10.43
CA GLY A 231 6.60 7.67 9.85
C GLY A 231 5.15 7.14 9.93
N ALA A 232 4.89 6.03 10.62
CA ALA A 232 3.53 5.54 10.90
C ALA A 232 2.89 6.37 12.02
N THR A 233 2.29 7.51 11.68
CA THR A 233 1.85 8.51 12.67
C THR A 233 0.65 8.10 13.52
N ALA A 234 -0.18 7.15 13.07
CA ALA A 234 -1.33 6.65 13.83
C ALA A 234 -0.99 5.41 14.68
N PHE A 235 0.24 4.91 14.63
CA PHE A 235 0.65 3.75 15.41
C PHE A 235 0.67 4.11 16.90
N THR A 236 -0.15 3.42 17.71
CA THR A 236 -0.37 3.76 19.13
C THR A 236 -0.15 2.60 20.09
N GLU A 237 0.08 1.38 19.61
CA GLU A 237 0.14 0.20 20.48
C GLU A 237 1.48 0.08 21.23
N THR A 238 1.40 0.15 22.56
CA THR A 238 2.38 -0.36 23.53
C THR A 238 1.62 -0.87 24.77
N PRO A 239 2.03 -2.01 25.38
CA PRO A 239 3.26 -2.75 25.13
C PRO A 239 3.09 -3.90 24.11
N LEU A 240 4.04 -4.01 23.18
CA LEU A 240 4.23 -5.17 22.32
C LEU A 240 5.05 -6.21 23.09
N CYS A 241 4.61 -7.47 23.14
CA CYS A 241 5.35 -8.57 23.78
C CYS A 241 6.11 -9.43 22.76
N TRP A 242 6.89 -8.77 21.90
CA TRP A 242 7.67 -9.41 20.85
C TRP A 242 8.95 -10.03 21.39
N ASP A 243 9.28 -11.23 20.91
CA ASP A 243 10.60 -11.83 21.10
C ASP A 243 11.57 -11.18 20.11
N LEU A 244 12.56 -10.45 20.64
CA LEU A 244 13.59 -9.76 19.85
C LEU A 244 14.95 -10.46 19.95
N SER A 245 15.03 -11.63 20.59
CA SER A 245 16.30 -12.33 20.82
C SER A 245 17.06 -12.65 19.53
N SER A 246 16.34 -12.92 18.44
CA SER A 246 16.91 -13.18 17.12
C SER A 246 17.57 -11.97 16.46
N LEU A 247 17.24 -10.74 16.87
CA LEU A 247 17.83 -9.50 16.34
C LEU A 247 19.21 -9.21 16.94
N PHE A 248 19.54 -9.81 18.08
CA PHE A 248 20.82 -9.64 18.76
C PHE A 248 21.68 -10.87 18.49
N HIS A 249 22.67 -10.75 17.61
CA HIS A 249 23.72 -11.75 17.51
C HIS A 249 24.72 -11.50 18.65
N ASP A 250 25.04 -12.56 19.40
CA ASP A 250 26.12 -12.59 20.41
C ASP A 250 27.37 -11.90 19.86
N GLU A 251 27.64 -10.65 20.28
CA GLU A 251 28.91 -10.00 20.02
C GLU A 251 29.91 -10.47 21.06
N SER A 252 30.56 -11.62 20.81
CA SER A 252 31.67 -12.07 21.65
C SER A 252 32.94 -11.21 21.51
N ASP A 253 32.98 -10.25 20.58
CA ASP A 253 34.24 -9.62 20.14
C ASP A 253 34.20 -8.07 20.08
N ALA A 254 33.29 -7.40 20.81
CA ALA A 254 33.34 -5.95 20.93
C ALA A 254 33.32 -5.48 22.39
N GLU A 255 34.49 -5.05 22.85
CA GLU A 255 34.67 -4.11 23.96
C GLU A 255 33.96 -2.79 23.59
N TYR A 256 32.64 -2.75 23.78
CA TYR A 256 31.85 -1.53 23.74
C TYR A 256 30.80 -1.56 24.85
N ASP A 257 30.92 -0.58 25.73
CA ASP A 257 30.14 -0.36 26.94
C ASP A 257 28.66 -0.10 26.62
N GLY A 258 27.79 -0.57 27.53
CA GLY A 258 26.42 -1.01 27.26
C GLY A 258 25.46 -0.05 26.56
N LEU A 259 24.69 -0.58 25.60
CA LEU A 259 23.54 0.13 25.02
C LEU A 259 22.53 -0.77 24.29
N TYR A 260 22.01 -1.84 24.90
CA TYR A 260 20.86 -2.54 24.30
C TYR A 260 20.17 -3.44 25.33
N ASP A 261 19.16 -2.87 25.99
CA ASP A 261 18.13 -3.70 26.59
C ASP A 261 16.74 -3.06 26.37
N VAL A 262 15.88 -3.79 25.64
CA VAL A 262 14.43 -3.60 25.70
C VAL A 262 13.87 -4.84 26.39
N THR A 263 14.31 -5.11 27.62
CA THR A 263 13.59 -6.02 28.48
C THR A 263 12.27 -5.36 28.82
N CYS A 264 11.20 -6.08 28.49
CA CYS A 264 9.84 -5.75 28.87
C CYS A 264 9.69 -5.95 30.38
N ALA A 265 10.27 -5.06 31.19
CA ALA A 265 10.21 -5.15 32.65
C ALA A 265 8.78 -5.01 33.21
N ASP A 266 7.85 -4.48 32.41
CA ASP A 266 6.44 -4.31 32.78
C ASP A 266 5.45 -4.96 31.79
N CYS A 267 5.81 -6.10 31.16
CA CYS A 267 4.82 -6.86 30.41
C CYS A 267 3.87 -7.61 31.36
N PRO A 268 2.53 -7.48 31.23
CA PRO A 268 1.56 -8.32 31.93
C PRO A 268 1.67 -9.82 31.61
N CYS A 269 2.59 -10.21 30.72
CA CYS A 269 2.88 -11.58 30.34
C CYS A 269 3.80 -12.33 31.34
N ALA A 270 4.27 -11.68 32.41
CA ALA A 270 4.98 -12.32 33.53
C ALA A 270 4.02 -13.18 34.40
N GLY A 271 3.51 -14.27 33.84
CA GLY A 271 2.60 -15.22 34.50
C GLY A 271 2.95 -16.68 34.28
N LEU A 272 4.09 -17.00 33.65
CA LEU A 272 4.59 -18.36 33.52
C LEU A 272 5.87 -18.52 34.34
N THR A 273 5.69 -18.85 35.61
CA THR A 273 6.75 -19.19 36.56
C THR A 273 7.51 -20.45 36.13
N GLN A 274 8.85 -20.41 36.18
CA GLN A 274 9.71 -21.53 36.61
C GLN A 274 10.97 -20.96 37.30
N PRO A 275 11.65 -21.74 38.16
CA PRO A 275 12.15 -21.29 39.45
C PRO A 275 13.67 -21.06 39.54
N GLY A 276 14.05 -20.13 40.42
CA GLY A 276 15.16 -20.31 41.37
C GLY A 276 16.56 -19.91 40.91
N ASP A 277 17.33 -19.49 41.92
CA ASP A 277 18.75 -19.12 41.96
C ASP A 277 18.99 -17.66 41.58
N GLY A 278 19.55 -16.78 42.40
CA GLY A 278 20.29 -16.90 43.66
C GLY A 278 21.07 -15.59 43.80
N ASP A 279 21.29 -15.16 45.03
CA ASP A 279 21.86 -13.88 45.47
C ASP A 279 23.19 -13.48 44.77
N ASP A 280 23.45 -12.17 44.63
CA ASP A 280 24.63 -11.51 45.21
C ASP A 280 24.66 -9.98 44.91
N ASP A 281 25.22 -9.27 45.88
CA ASP A 281 25.21 -7.83 46.14
C ASP A 281 26.18 -6.98 45.28
N ASP A 282 25.94 -5.66 45.39
CA ASP A 282 26.90 -4.53 45.42
C ASP A 282 27.31 -3.76 44.14
N ASP A 283 27.24 -2.44 44.36
CA ASP A 283 27.99 -1.30 43.83
C ASP A 283 27.39 -0.37 42.76
N ASP A 284 27.40 0.90 43.19
CA ASP A 284 27.09 2.15 42.50
C ASP A 284 27.78 2.28 41.14
N ASP A 285 27.00 2.65 40.12
CA ASP A 285 27.38 3.67 39.14
C ASP A 285 26.12 4.06 38.33
N GLU A 286 25.59 5.27 38.58
CA GLU A 286 24.75 5.92 37.57
C GLU A 286 25.66 6.44 36.44
N PRO A 287 25.37 6.06 35.18
CA PRO A 287 25.56 6.99 34.09
C PRO A 287 24.21 7.46 33.54
N SER A 288 24.11 8.78 33.45
CA SER A 288 23.25 9.50 32.53
C SER A 288 23.52 9.05 31.07
N VAL A 289 22.62 9.46 30.14
CA VAL A 289 22.75 9.45 28.64
C VAL A 289 21.92 8.32 28.00
N LEU A 290 20.73 8.51 27.42
CA LEU A 290 20.24 9.36 26.31
C LEU A 290 20.75 8.92 24.90
N VAL A 291 19.79 8.40 24.09
CA VAL A 291 19.82 8.07 22.64
C VAL A 291 20.49 6.72 22.33
N ILE A 292 19.78 5.65 21.92
CA ILE A 292 19.09 5.45 20.63
C ILE A 292 17.70 4.79 20.81
N VAL A 293 16.63 5.58 20.67
CA VAL A 293 15.37 5.16 20.03
C VAL A 293 14.93 6.36 19.18
N LEU A 294 15.36 6.40 17.93
CA LEU A 294 14.96 7.43 16.97
C LEU A 294 14.44 6.77 15.70
N ALA A 295 13.44 5.88 15.86
CA ALA A 295 12.52 5.46 14.80
C ALA A 295 11.26 4.74 15.31
N VAL A 296 10.91 4.84 16.60
CA VAL A 296 9.73 4.13 17.15
C VAL A 296 8.70 5.06 17.81
N VAL A 297 9.04 6.27 18.28
CA VAL A 297 8.01 7.21 18.80
C VAL A 297 8.43 8.68 18.59
N LEU A 298 7.82 9.35 17.59
CA LEU A 298 7.56 10.81 17.40
C LEU A 298 7.51 11.12 15.89
N PRO A 299 6.43 11.76 15.38
CA PRO A 299 5.89 12.99 15.94
C PRO A 299 4.38 12.92 16.25
N VAL A 300 4.02 12.75 17.53
CA VAL A 300 2.70 13.18 18.05
C VAL A 300 2.88 13.83 19.42
N VAL A 301 3.68 14.91 19.50
CA VAL A 301 3.49 15.95 20.54
C VAL A 301 3.87 17.32 19.96
N ALA A 302 3.06 17.84 19.03
CA ALA A 302 3.21 19.23 18.60
C ALA A 302 1.88 19.98 18.36
N VAL A 303 0.72 19.41 18.71
CA VAL A 303 -0.58 20.10 18.49
C VAL A 303 -1.46 20.19 19.76
N GLY A 304 -1.01 19.70 20.92
CA GLY A 304 -1.93 19.45 22.04
C GLY A 304 -1.79 20.26 23.34
N ILE A 305 -0.71 21.02 23.60
CA ILE A 305 -0.55 21.70 24.91
C ILE A 305 0.05 23.10 24.73
N ALA A 306 -0.75 24.02 24.21
CA ALA A 306 -0.55 25.46 24.37
C ALA A 306 -1.75 26.04 25.15
N ALA A 307 -1.94 25.62 26.40
CA ALA A 307 -2.97 26.23 27.25
C ALA A 307 -2.76 26.19 28.78
N VAL A 308 -1.73 25.54 29.35
CA VAL A 308 -1.61 25.43 30.82
C VAL A 308 -0.28 25.93 31.41
N ALA A 309 0.72 26.26 30.61
CA ALA A 309 2.03 26.70 31.10
C ALA A 309 2.20 28.23 31.26
N PHE A 310 1.13 28.98 31.57
CA PHE A 310 1.23 30.44 31.84
C PHE A 310 0.92 30.85 33.30
N VAL A 311 0.60 29.89 34.18
CA VAL A 311 0.19 30.22 35.57
C VAL A 311 1.28 29.96 36.61
N TRP A 312 2.30 29.14 36.33
CA TRP A 312 3.30 28.75 37.34
C TRP A 312 4.66 29.47 37.29
N TRP A 313 4.90 30.31 36.28
CA TRP A 313 6.18 31.04 36.16
C TRP A 313 6.22 32.40 36.89
N ARG A 314 5.15 32.82 37.58
CA ARG A 314 5.13 34.13 38.27
C ARG A 314 5.27 34.10 39.80
N SER A 315 5.57 32.95 40.42
CA SER A 315 5.63 32.87 41.90
C SER A 315 7.03 32.73 42.52
N SER A 316 8.12 32.73 41.74
CA SER A 316 9.47 32.48 42.29
C SER A 316 10.48 33.61 42.13
N ALA A 317 10.03 34.85 41.91
CA ALA A 317 10.93 36.00 41.84
C ALA A 317 10.39 37.21 42.63
N SER A 318 10.45 37.16 43.96
CA SER A 318 10.67 38.36 44.79
C SER A 318 11.03 38.00 46.25
N ALA A 319 12.31 37.76 46.50
CA ALA A 319 12.87 37.82 47.85
C ALA A 319 14.32 38.33 47.82
N ALA A 320 14.49 39.65 47.76
CA ALA A 320 15.67 40.34 48.29
C ALA A 320 15.37 41.84 48.49
N SER A 321 15.43 42.25 49.76
CA SER A 321 15.30 43.60 50.36
C SER A 321 16.38 44.60 49.87
N SER A 322 16.05 45.85 49.46
CA SER A 322 15.80 47.12 50.23
C SER A 322 17.08 47.91 50.61
N PRO A 323 17.11 49.24 50.93
CA PRO A 323 16.13 50.35 50.77
C PRO A 323 16.69 51.65 50.13
N GLY A 324 15.82 52.62 49.77
CA GLY A 324 16.26 54.02 49.52
C GLY A 324 15.23 55.02 49.00
N LYS A 325 14.39 55.56 49.90
CA LYS A 325 13.65 56.86 49.93
C LYS A 325 13.40 57.68 48.63
N GLY A 326 12.12 58.05 48.46
CA GLY A 326 11.71 59.47 48.42
C GLY A 326 10.69 59.89 47.34
N GLY A 327 9.45 60.23 47.76
CA GLY A 327 8.47 61.21 47.23
C GLY A 327 8.14 61.24 45.72
N GLY A 328 6.92 61.47 45.24
CA GLY A 328 5.65 61.91 45.79
C GLY A 328 4.68 62.22 44.62
N GLU A 329 3.37 62.08 44.90
CA GLU A 329 2.21 62.83 44.36
C GLU A 329 1.84 62.87 42.85
N GLY A 330 0.53 62.75 42.60
CA GLY A 330 -0.19 63.31 41.44
C GLY A 330 -0.84 62.26 40.52
N ALA A 331 -2.09 61.82 40.72
CA ALA A 331 -3.39 62.49 40.45
C ALA A 331 -3.84 62.51 38.97
N GLY A 332 -5.09 62.08 38.73
CA GLY A 332 -5.91 62.39 37.55
C GLY A 332 -6.23 61.17 36.66
N SER A 333 -7.39 60.49 36.75
CA SER A 333 -8.79 60.89 36.50
C SER A 333 -9.20 60.94 35.02
N LYS A 334 -10.11 60.00 34.65
CA LYS A 334 -11.24 60.15 33.69
C LYS A 334 -10.87 60.37 32.21
N ASP A 335 -11.60 59.97 31.18
CA ASP A 335 -12.99 59.60 30.88
C ASP A 335 -12.92 58.59 29.70
N ALA A 336 -13.75 57.53 29.65
CA ALA A 336 -15.05 57.44 28.96
C ALA A 336 -15.07 57.95 27.50
N GLY A 337 -15.38 57.06 26.55
CA GLY A 337 -15.69 57.41 25.16
C GLY A 337 -16.07 56.20 24.31
N VAL A 338 -17.37 55.99 24.13
CA VAL A 338 -18.02 55.00 23.25
C VAL A 338 -18.32 55.64 21.89
N ALA A 339 -17.99 54.95 20.79
CA ALA A 339 -18.65 54.95 19.46
C ALA A 339 -17.91 53.89 18.62
N LYS A 340 -18.48 52.76 18.21
CA LYS A 340 -19.45 52.49 17.14
C LYS A 340 -19.11 53.04 15.74
N ASP A 341 -19.16 52.08 14.82
CA ASP A 341 -19.32 52.14 13.36
C ASP A 341 -18.05 52.42 12.54
N THR A 342 -17.64 51.45 11.72
CA THR A 342 -17.88 51.47 10.25
C THR A 342 -16.94 50.48 9.54
N GLU A 343 -17.57 49.66 8.72
CA GLU A 343 -17.05 48.74 7.70
C GLU A 343 -16.18 49.47 6.66
N VAL A 344 -14.97 48.95 6.39
CA VAL A 344 -14.24 49.24 5.14
C VAL A 344 -13.54 47.95 4.72
N ALA A 345 -13.97 47.42 3.58
CA ALA A 345 -13.23 46.46 2.77
C ALA A 345 -12.07 47.20 2.09
N GLU A 346 -10.86 46.64 2.13
CA GLU A 346 -9.79 47.03 1.22
C GLU A 346 -9.47 45.84 0.33
N ASP A 347 -9.87 46.00 -0.94
CA ASP A 347 -9.30 45.34 -2.10
C ASP A 347 -7.81 45.73 -2.23
N THR A 348 -6.97 44.78 -2.60
CA THR A 348 -5.65 45.09 -3.19
C THR A 348 -5.35 44.09 -4.31
N GLU A 349 -5.82 44.46 -5.51
CA GLU A 349 -5.16 44.27 -6.82
C GLU A 349 -3.78 44.97 -6.73
N ILE A 350 -2.63 44.51 -7.26
CA ILE A 350 -2.13 44.29 -8.63
C ILE A 350 -0.74 43.61 -8.42
N ALA A 351 -0.17 42.73 -9.25
CA ALA A 351 0.37 43.03 -10.58
C ALA A 351 0.79 41.75 -11.32
N GLU A 352 0.40 41.71 -12.59
CA GLU A 352 0.87 40.83 -13.64
C GLU A 352 2.36 41.05 -13.92
N VAL A 353 3.07 39.96 -14.24
CA VAL A 353 4.27 40.01 -15.09
C VAL A 353 4.10 38.94 -16.16
N GLN A 354 3.74 39.40 -17.37
CA GLN A 354 4.05 38.71 -18.61
C GLN A 354 5.39 39.23 -19.12
N GLU A 355 6.25 38.34 -19.62
CA GLU A 355 7.12 38.66 -20.75
C GLU A 355 7.52 37.36 -21.48
N ASP A 356 6.97 37.27 -22.69
CA ASP A 356 7.64 37.04 -23.95
C ASP A 356 8.20 35.66 -24.36
N THR A 357 7.44 35.12 -25.30
CA THR A 357 7.80 34.19 -26.37
C THR A 357 9.12 34.51 -27.07
N ASN A 358 9.95 33.48 -27.33
CA ASN A 358 10.84 33.50 -28.47
C ASN A 358 10.82 32.16 -29.23
N THR A 359 10.06 32.15 -30.31
CA THR A 359 10.17 31.24 -31.45
C THR A 359 11.32 31.69 -32.35
N THR A 360 12.20 30.78 -32.75
CA THR A 360 12.99 30.94 -33.97
C THR A 360 12.95 29.64 -34.77
N SER A 361 12.23 29.67 -35.89
CA SER A 361 12.35 28.74 -37.01
C SER A 361 13.06 29.42 -38.17
N ALA A 362 13.99 28.72 -38.80
CA ALA A 362 14.45 28.87 -40.19
C ALA A 362 14.96 27.45 -40.57
N GLY A 363 14.53 26.76 -41.64
CA GLY A 363 14.37 27.16 -43.05
C GLY A 363 15.77 27.43 -43.63
N GLU A 364 16.35 26.80 -44.65
CA GLU A 364 16.05 25.85 -45.74
C GLU A 364 17.44 25.18 -46.06
N GLN A 365 17.61 24.05 -46.77
CA GLN A 365 17.58 23.94 -48.23
C GLN A 365 17.91 22.50 -48.68
N SER A 366 17.37 22.20 -49.85
CA SER A 366 17.58 21.08 -50.77
C SER A 366 19.01 20.87 -51.28
N GLU A 367 19.36 19.62 -51.59
CA GLU A 367 20.04 19.08 -52.79
C GLU A 367 20.33 17.58 -52.52
N GLY A 368 20.16 16.58 -53.40
CA GLY A 368 20.11 16.56 -54.85
C GLY A 368 21.40 15.94 -55.43
N LYS A 369 21.41 14.62 -55.69
CA LYS A 369 22.41 13.80 -56.44
C LYS A 369 23.80 13.59 -55.82
N ILE A 370 24.22 12.32 -55.67
CA ILE A 370 24.94 11.51 -56.69
C ILE A 370 24.49 10.06 -56.58
#